data_AF-A0A2D7Z4F6-F1
#
_entry.id   AF-A0A2D7Z4F6-F1
#
_cell.length_a   1.000
_cell.length_b   1.000
_cell.length_c   1.000
_cell.angle_alpha   90.00
_cell.angle_beta   90.00
_cell.angle_gamma   90.00
#
_symmetry.space_group_name_H-M   'P 1'
#
loop_
_entity.id
_entity.type
_entity.pdbx_description
1 polymer ?
#
loop_
_entity_poly.entity_id
_entity_poly.type
_entity_poly.pdbx_seq_one_letter_code
_entity_poly.pdbx_strand_id
1 'polypeptide(L)'
;MFPWRTPCSPAFKPRFIGPFTLRFHGCHRQGTFLRSHEQAPWCRPALKISEEIAYAPGRREHMNVQQTHGLTIGPLAASGFGATVAGLAPGAITTAQKEIVLEAYRRHHGLLCFEFEGLLSADDLHALTAIFGDNEFAPGLINGIGKKAADGEENISVDDQVAALRDKGRDPYLAFIGNVDPDSLKMTPTDRKFYGEWEWHTDMSYIPVPPTFSLLHARIVPATGGDTGFCSQVLAAAALPDDLRREVSTLRIKHDATYTSSGVLRPGMSAPASPIEAHGHAHPVLRATPSGPALFLGRRTNAYVVGLPLDESEDLLNRLWAHATQEAFQYHHHWRVGQVVAWDNRMMLHMRHPVDETAARFMWRTQTKGEAVRAVTA
;
A
#
# COMPACT_ATOMS: atom_id res chain seq x y z
N MET A 1 5.06 -18.86 -50.55
CA MET A 1 6.09 -19.42 -51.45
C MET A 1 7.42 -19.36 -50.71
N PHE A 2 8.13 -20.49 -50.70
CA PHE A 2 9.45 -20.81 -50.10
C PHE A 2 10.61 -19.89 -50.59
N PRO A 3 11.87 -19.95 -50.04
CA PRO A 3 12.41 -20.97 -49.13
C PRO A 3 13.30 -20.52 -47.94
N TRP A 4 13.37 -21.46 -47.02
CA TRP A 4 14.40 -21.86 -46.05
C TRP A 4 15.88 -21.63 -46.40
N ARG A 5 16.70 -21.37 -45.36
CA ARG A 5 18.05 -21.94 -45.15
C ARG A 5 18.53 -21.72 -43.70
N THR A 6 18.80 -22.82 -43.01
CA THR A 6 19.60 -22.96 -41.78
C THR A 6 21.10 -22.95 -42.12
N PRO A 7 21.98 -22.66 -41.14
CA PRO A 7 23.00 -23.67 -40.81
C PRO A 7 23.33 -23.86 -39.32
N CYS A 8 23.84 -25.06 -39.08
CA CYS A 8 24.38 -25.72 -37.89
C CYS A 8 25.07 -24.90 -36.77
N SER A 9 24.78 -25.33 -35.55
CA SER A 9 25.63 -25.25 -34.36
C SER A 9 26.91 -26.09 -34.48
N PRO A 10 27.93 -25.80 -33.64
CA PRO A 10 28.76 -26.83 -33.06
C PRO A 10 28.62 -26.89 -31.53
N ALA A 11 28.53 -28.12 -31.04
CA ALA A 11 28.42 -28.51 -29.64
C ALA A 11 29.65 -28.13 -28.81
N PHE A 12 29.43 -27.67 -27.58
CA PHE A 12 30.45 -27.62 -26.53
C PHE A 12 30.08 -28.63 -25.42
N LYS A 13 31.00 -29.56 -25.16
CA LYS A 13 30.91 -30.58 -24.10
C LYS A 13 31.24 -29.98 -22.73
N PRO A 14 30.62 -30.47 -21.64
CA PRO A 14 30.93 -30.03 -20.27
C PRO A 14 32.20 -30.72 -19.74
N ARG A 15 33.06 -29.96 -19.04
CA ARG A 15 34.14 -30.52 -18.22
C ARG A 15 33.67 -30.67 -16.77
N PHE A 16 33.63 -31.92 -16.33
CA PHE A 16 33.57 -32.33 -14.93
C PHE A 16 34.93 -32.06 -14.26
N ILE A 17 34.93 -31.42 -13.09
CA ILE A 17 35.98 -31.55 -12.08
C ILE A 17 35.27 -31.83 -10.74
N GLY A 18 35.67 -32.93 -10.11
CA GLY A 18 35.07 -33.48 -8.90
C GLY A 18 35.42 -32.74 -7.59
N PRO A 19 35.01 -33.30 -6.44
CA PRO A 19 34.77 -32.56 -5.21
C PRO A 19 36.02 -32.44 -4.34
N PHE A 20 36.21 -31.27 -3.73
CA PHE A 20 37.11 -31.10 -2.59
C PHE A 20 36.30 -31.09 -1.29
N THR A 21 36.37 -32.20 -0.57
CA THR A 21 36.09 -32.31 0.86
C THR A 21 37.29 -31.83 1.66
N LEU A 22 37.07 -30.93 2.63
CA LEU A 22 37.97 -30.74 3.76
C LEU A 22 37.13 -30.65 5.04
N ARG A 23 37.43 -31.56 5.96
CA ARG A 23 36.78 -31.76 7.26
C ARG A 23 37.80 -31.44 8.36
N PHE A 24 37.30 -30.73 9.38
CA PHE A 24 37.69 -30.66 10.81
C PHE A 24 39.11 -30.22 11.22
N HIS A 25 39.16 -29.32 12.20
CA HIS A 25 39.67 -29.42 13.60
C HIS A 25 39.39 -28.03 14.23
N GLY A 26 38.71 -27.80 15.36
CA GLY A 26 38.67 -28.52 16.62
C GLY A 26 39.76 -27.99 17.57
N CYS A 27 39.50 -26.93 18.36
CA CYS A 27 40.22 -26.72 19.62
C CYS A 27 39.49 -25.76 20.59
N HIS A 28 39.12 -26.33 21.74
CA HIS A 28 38.70 -25.65 22.97
C HIS A 28 39.84 -24.79 23.56
N ARG A 29 39.49 -23.69 24.23
CA ARG A 29 40.09 -23.37 25.55
C ARG A 29 39.16 -22.49 26.39
N GLN A 30 39.00 -22.94 27.63
CA GLN A 30 38.32 -22.30 28.75
C GLN A 30 39.15 -21.12 29.28
N GLY A 31 38.48 -20.13 29.87
CA GLY A 31 39.11 -19.01 30.57
C GLY A 31 38.09 -18.26 31.43
N THR A 32 38.24 -18.42 32.73
CA THR A 32 37.42 -18.02 33.88
C THR A 32 37.13 -16.52 34.07
N PHE A 33 35.90 -16.27 34.53
CA PHE A 33 35.40 -15.25 35.50
C PHE A 33 36.36 -14.19 36.05
N LEU A 34 35.92 -12.92 35.98
CA LEU A 34 35.97 -11.95 37.09
C LEU A 34 34.83 -10.94 36.94
N ARG A 35 34.09 -10.72 38.03
CA ARG A 35 32.96 -9.79 38.17
C ARG A 35 33.48 -8.38 38.44
N SER A 36 32.82 -7.37 37.89
CA SER A 36 32.61 -6.08 38.56
C SER A 36 31.27 -5.49 38.14
N HIS A 37 30.44 -5.22 39.13
CA HIS A 37 29.15 -4.56 39.04
C HIS A 37 29.30 -3.10 38.59
N GLU A 38 28.50 -2.67 37.62
CA GLU A 38 27.94 -1.32 37.58
C GLU A 38 26.54 -1.37 36.95
N GLN A 39 25.57 -0.85 37.68
CA GLN A 39 24.14 -0.88 37.36
C GLN A 39 23.79 0.32 36.46
N ALA A 40 23.05 0.06 35.37
CA ALA A 40 22.29 1.09 34.66
C ALA A 40 20.88 0.53 34.33
N PRO A 41 19.77 1.21 34.68
CA PRO A 41 18.44 0.60 34.68
C PRO A 41 17.57 1.08 33.50
N TRP A 42 17.64 0.44 32.34
CA TRP A 42 16.60 0.60 31.30
C TRP A 42 16.46 -0.70 30.48
N CYS A 43 15.71 -1.66 31.03
CA CYS A 43 15.16 -2.77 30.25
C CYS A 43 13.65 -2.80 30.48
N ARG A 44 12.90 -2.26 29.51
CA ARG A 44 11.47 -2.57 29.38
C ARG A 44 11.36 -4.05 28.97
N PRO A 45 10.41 -4.83 29.51
CA PRO A 45 10.27 -6.22 29.11
C PRO A 45 9.89 -6.28 27.64
N ALA A 46 10.66 -7.05 26.86
CA ALA A 46 10.30 -7.44 25.52
C ALA A 46 8.92 -8.11 25.56
N LEU A 47 7.95 -7.52 24.86
CA LEU A 47 6.72 -8.24 24.53
C LEU A 47 7.14 -9.50 23.79
N LYS A 48 6.90 -10.66 24.42
CA LYS A 48 6.89 -11.93 23.72
C LYS A 48 5.78 -11.85 22.68
N ILE A 49 6.16 -11.53 21.45
CA ILE A 49 5.35 -11.82 20.27
C ILE A 49 5.28 -13.35 20.26
N SER A 50 4.12 -13.88 20.61
CA SER A 50 3.85 -15.32 20.49
C SER A 50 4.08 -15.72 19.05
N GLU A 51 4.98 -16.67 18.85
CA GLU A 51 5.19 -17.38 17.59
C GLU A 51 3.91 -18.10 17.15
N GLU A 52 3.79 -18.26 15.83
CA GLU A 52 2.78 -19.02 15.09
C GLU A 52 1.37 -18.43 14.92
N ILE A 53 1.26 -17.48 13.97
CA ILE A 53 0.14 -17.52 13.01
C ILE A 53 0.76 -17.81 11.64
N ALA A 54 1.10 -19.08 11.40
CA ALA A 54 1.37 -19.55 10.06
C ALA A 54 0.03 -19.59 9.30
N TYR A 55 -0.16 -18.67 8.36
CA TYR A 55 -1.29 -18.71 7.44
C TYR A 55 -1.22 -19.99 6.61
N ALA A 56 -2.19 -20.89 6.80
CA ALA A 56 -2.38 -22.08 6.00
C ALA A 56 -3.39 -21.77 4.87
N PRO A 57 -2.98 -21.79 3.58
CA PRO A 57 -3.91 -21.62 2.48
C PRO A 57 -4.97 -22.73 2.55
N GLY A 58 -6.24 -22.35 2.75
CA GLY A 58 -7.38 -23.28 2.78
C GLY A 58 -8.22 -23.29 4.05
N ARG A 59 -7.77 -22.70 5.17
CA ARG A 59 -8.69 -22.45 6.31
C ARG A 59 -9.45 -21.15 6.07
N ARG A 60 -10.65 -21.25 5.48
CA ARG A 60 -11.68 -20.24 5.72
C ARG A 60 -12.12 -20.43 7.17
N GLU A 61 -11.47 -19.75 8.12
CA GLU A 61 -12.11 -19.56 9.41
C GLU A 61 -13.46 -18.89 9.11
N HIS A 62 -14.56 -19.51 9.53
CA HIS A 62 -15.86 -18.88 9.45
C HIS A 62 -15.81 -17.66 10.37
N MET A 63 -15.51 -16.50 9.79
CA MET A 63 -15.39 -15.25 10.51
C MET A 63 -16.80 -14.79 10.86
N ASN A 64 -17.26 -15.22 12.03
CA ASN A 64 -18.57 -14.84 12.54
C ASN A 64 -18.58 -13.37 12.95
N VAL A 65 -19.76 -12.77 12.91
CA VAL A 65 -19.98 -11.43 13.47
C VAL A 65 -19.63 -11.44 14.96
N GLN A 66 -18.81 -10.48 15.37
CA GLN A 66 -18.38 -10.29 16.75
C GLN A 66 -19.01 -9.02 17.31
N GLN A 67 -19.56 -9.11 18.51
CA GLN A 67 -20.04 -7.95 19.26
C GLN A 67 -19.24 -7.81 20.55
N THR A 68 -18.56 -6.68 20.72
CA THR A 68 -17.65 -6.47 21.85
C THR A 68 -17.36 -4.99 22.03
N HIS A 69 -17.34 -4.51 23.28
CA HIS A 69 -17.03 -3.10 23.60
C HIS A 69 -17.86 -2.07 22.80
N GLY A 70 -19.14 -2.37 22.57
CA GLY A 70 -20.05 -1.55 21.76
C GLY A 70 -19.80 -1.59 20.25
N LEU A 71 -18.80 -2.36 19.79
CA LEU A 71 -18.53 -2.56 18.36
C LEU A 71 -19.23 -3.80 17.84
N THR A 72 -19.66 -3.72 16.58
CA THR A 72 -20.03 -4.88 15.77
C THR A 72 -19.03 -4.99 14.63
N ILE A 73 -18.36 -6.14 14.52
CA ILE A 73 -17.37 -6.42 13.46
C ILE A 73 -17.79 -7.68 12.72
N GLY A 74 -17.89 -7.60 11.41
CA GLY A 74 -18.29 -8.72 10.57
C GLY A 74 -17.43 -8.84 9.31
N PRO A 75 -17.41 -9.99 8.65
CA PRO A 75 -16.76 -10.11 7.35
C PRO A 75 -17.46 -9.22 6.33
N LEU A 76 -16.68 -8.69 5.39
CA LEU A 76 -17.25 -7.93 4.29
C LEU A 76 -17.98 -8.89 3.34
N ALA A 77 -19.28 -8.66 3.15
CA ALA A 77 -20.12 -9.54 2.33
C ALA A 77 -19.59 -9.64 0.90
N ALA A 78 -19.66 -10.85 0.31
CA ALA A 78 -19.15 -11.17 -1.02
C ALA A 78 -17.64 -10.93 -1.23
N SER A 79 -16.87 -10.70 -0.16
CA SER A 79 -15.41 -10.58 -0.19
C SER A 79 -14.73 -11.77 0.48
N GLY A 80 -13.57 -12.17 -0.05
CA GLY A 80 -12.68 -13.14 0.59
C GLY A 80 -11.80 -12.53 1.70
N PHE A 81 -11.86 -11.22 1.88
CA PHE A 81 -11.09 -10.44 2.85
C PHE A 81 -11.84 -9.17 3.26
N GLY A 82 -11.32 -8.44 4.24
CA GLY A 82 -11.94 -7.22 4.74
C GLY A 82 -13.07 -7.45 5.74
N ALA A 83 -13.40 -6.40 6.49
CA ALA A 83 -14.45 -6.40 7.50
C ALA A 83 -15.29 -5.13 7.49
N THR A 84 -16.52 -5.25 7.97
CA THR A 84 -17.34 -4.10 8.38
C THR A 84 -17.12 -3.81 9.87
N VAL A 85 -17.18 -2.53 10.23
CA VAL A 85 -17.07 -2.06 11.62
C VAL A 85 -18.17 -1.04 11.88
N ALA A 86 -19.01 -1.30 12.88
CA ALA A 86 -20.08 -0.41 13.31
C ALA A 86 -20.05 -0.18 14.83
N GLY A 87 -20.69 0.90 15.29
CA GLY A 87 -20.80 1.25 16.72
C GLY A 87 -19.62 2.06 17.28
N LEU A 88 -18.69 2.49 16.43
CA LEU A 88 -17.58 3.34 16.83
C LEU A 88 -18.02 4.81 16.89
N ALA A 89 -17.68 5.53 17.95
CA ALA A 89 -17.83 6.98 18.05
C ALA A 89 -16.44 7.64 17.89
N PRO A 90 -16.13 8.30 16.75
CA PRO A 90 -14.75 8.76 16.47
C PRO A 90 -14.18 9.72 17.52
N GLY A 91 -15.00 10.63 18.06
CA GLY A 91 -14.58 11.55 19.14
C GLY A 91 -14.37 10.90 20.53
N ALA A 92 -14.66 9.61 20.70
CA ALA A 92 -14.59 8.91 21.99
C ALA A 92 -14.04 7.48 21.88
N ILE A 93 -13.12 7.24 20.95
CA ILE A 93 -12.52 5.90 20.74
C ILE A 93 -11.69 5.51 21.96
N THR A 94 -12.07 4.41 22.61
CA THR A 94 -11.32 3.84 23.73
C THR A 94 -10.10 3.05 23.24
N THR A 95 -9.09 2.86 24.11
CA THR A 95 -7.93 2.00 23.82
C THR A 95 -8.36 0.58 23.45
N ALA A 96 -9.35 0.02 24.15
CA ALA A 96 -9.85 -1.33 23.86
C ALA A 96 -10.47 -1.42 22.45
N GLN A 97 -11.31 -0.45 22.07
CA GLN A 97 -11.89 -0.38 20.74
C GLN A 97 -10.82 -0.22 19.66
N LYS A 98 -9.81 0.63 19.89
CA LYS A 98 -8.65 0.78 18.99
C LYS A 98 -7.94 -0.56 18.78
N GLU A 99 -7.63 -1.31 19.83
CA GLU A 99 -6.98 -2.61 19.70
C GLU A 99 -7.84 -3.63 18.94
N ILE A 100 -9.15 -3.63 19.18
CA ILE A 100 -10.10 -4.49 18.46
C ILE A 100 -10.11 -4.16 16.96
N VAL A 101 -10.14 -2.88 16.59
CA VAL A 101 -10.06 -2.44 15.18
C VAL A 101 -8.72 -2.80 14.56
N LEU A 102 -7.62 -2.66 15.31
CA LEU A 102 -6.29 -3.05 14.86
C LEU A 102 -6.19 -4.57 14.62
N GLU A 103 -6.83 -5.36 15.47
CA GLU A 103 -6.91 -6.81 15.27
C GLU A 103 -7.78 -7.19 14.07
N ALA A 104 -8.89 -6.49 13.87
CA ALA A 104 -9.77 -6.71 12.73
C ALA A 104 -9.02 -6.51 11.40
N TYR A 105 -8.28 -5.40 11.20
CA TYR A 105 -7.57 -5.25 9.92
C TYR A 105 -6.51 -6.34 9.73
N ARG A 106 -5.80 -6.77 10.79
CA ARG A 106 -4.78 -7.82 10.69
C ARG A 106 -5.39 -9.13 10.21
N ARG A 107 -6.51 -9.55 10.82
CA ARG A 107 -7.20 -10.79 10.44
C ARG A 107 -7.87 -10.71 9.07
N HIS A 108 -8.38 -9.54 8.72
CA HIS A 108 -9.13 -9.32 7.49
C HIS A 108 -8.27 -8.71 6.36
N HIS A 109 -6.95 -8.87 6.43
CA HIS A 109 -5.98 -8.48 5.39
C HIS A 109 -6.02 -6.99 5.01
N GLY A 110 -6.33 -6.11 5.95
CA GLY A 110 -6.08 -4.67 5.80
C GLY A 110 -7.20 -3.84 5.20
N LEU A 111 -8.42 -4.37 4.97
CA LEU A 111 -9.56 -3.58 4.49
C LEU A 111 -10.66 -3.47 5.55
N LEU A 112 -11.06 -2.26 5.92
CA LEU A 112 -12.15 -2.00 6.87
C LEU A 112 -13.17 -1.02 6.29
N CYS A 113 -14.45 -1.36 6.36
CA CYS A 113 -15.57 -0.51 5.99
C CYS A 113 -16.32 -0.08 7.26
N PHE A 114 -16.25 1.20 7.59
CA PHE A 114 -16.94 1.77 8.75
C PHE A 114 -18.31 2.33 8.34
N GLU A 115 -19.30 2.05 9.17
CA GLU A 115 -20.66 2.56 9.02
C GLU A 115 -20.96 3.57 10.12
N PHE A 116 -21.44 4.75 9.71
CA PHE A 116 -21.86 5.83 10.58
C PHE A 116 -23.25 6.32 10.16
N GLU A 117 -24.03 6.85 11.10
CA GLU A 117 -25.38 7.36 10.83
C GLU A 117 -25.39 8.67 10.03
N GLY A 118 -24.24 9.35 9.93
CA GLY A 118 -24.12 10.63 9.23
C GLY A 118 -22.70 10.93 8.76
N LEU A 119 -22.53 12.10 8.15
CA LEU A 119 -21.23 12.58 7.69
C LEU A 119 -20.34 12.93 8.89
N LEU A 120 -19.11 12.41 8.87
CA LEU A 120 -18.10 12.79 9.84
C LEU A 120 -17.59 14.23 9.62
N SER A 121 -17.25 14.89 10.74
CA SER A 121 -16.44 16.11 10.73
C SER A 121 -14.98 15.80 10.33
N ALA A 122 -14.17 16.83 10.09
CA ALA A 122 -12.74 16.63 9.84
C ALA A 122 -12.05 16.03 11.08
N ASP A 123 -12.36 16.56 12.27
CA ASP A 123 -11.83 16.06 13.54
C ASP A 123 -12.18 14.59 13.78
N ASP A 124 -13.41 14.17 13.48
CA ASP A 124 -13.82 12.76 13.58
C ASP A 124 -13.02 11.87 12.62
N LEU A 125 -12.81 12.32 11.37
CA LEU A 125 -12.02 11.56 10.40
C LEU A 125 -10.54 11.49 10.83
N HIS A 126 -9.99 12.54 11.41
CA HIS A 126 -8.63 12.53 11.98
C HIS A 126 -8.51 11.61 13.20
N ALA A 127 -9.50 11.60 14.08
CA ALA A 127 -9.56 10.69 15.22
C ALA A 127 -9.63 9.22 14.77
N LEU A 128 -10.42 8.93 13.73
CA LEU A 128 -10.48 7.61 13.11
C LEU A 128 -9.15 7.22 12.47
N THR A 129 -8.50 8.15 11.78
CA THR A 129 -7.16 7.95 11.18
C THR A 129 -6.11 7.62 12.24
N ALA A 130 -6.18 8.28 13.40
CA ALA A 130 -5.27 8.11 14.53
C ALA A 130 -5.35 6.72 15.20
N ILE A 131 -6.35 5.89 14.87
CA ILE A 131 -6.34 4.46 15.22
C ILE A 131 -5.10 3.79 14.62
N PHE A 132 -4.78 4.09 13.36
CA PHE A 132 -3.78 3.35 12.57
C PHE A 132 -2.37 3.95 12.64
N GLY A 133 -2.22 5.17 13.15
CA GLY A 133 -0.93 5.85 13.29
C GLY A 133 -1.09 7.37 13.24
N ASP A 134 0.03 8.08 13.30
CA ASP A 134 0.04 9.54 13.18
C ASP A 134 -0.51 9.97 11.82
N ASN A 135 -1.32 11.04 11.80
CA ASN A 135 -1.79 11.65 10.56
C ASN A 135 -0.58 12.15 9.74
N GLU A 136 -0.64 11.96 8.43
CA GLU A 136 0.34 12.44 7.47
C GLU A 136 -0.28 13.48 6.54
N PHE A 137 0.52 14.44 6.11
CA PHE A 137 0.06 15.53 5.26
C PHE A 137 -0.63 15.01 4.00
N ALA A 138 -1.64 15.73 3.56
CA ALA A 138 -2.38 15.36 2.37
C ALA A 138 -1.45 15.42 1.14
N PRO A 139 -1.53 14.45 0.21
CA PRO A 139 -0.59 14.36 -0.91
C PRO A 139 -0.55 15.65 -1.74
N GLY A 140 0.66 16.22 -1.88
CA GLY A 140 0.89 17.41 -2.71
C GLY A 140 0.53 18.75 -2.08
N LEU A 141 0.15 18.80 -0.79
CA LEU A 141 -0.08 20.06 -0.07
C LEU A 141 1.20 20.66 0.52
N ILE A 142 2.14 19.82 0.95
CA ILE A 142 3.43 20.24 1.50
C ILE A 142 4.53 19.85 0.52
N ASN A 143 5.20 20.86 -0.02
CA ASN A 143 6.38 20.75 -0.88
C ASN A 143 7.63 20.46 -0.03
N GLY A 144 8.64 19.83 -0.64
CA GLY A 144 9.91 19.52 0.03
C GLY A 144 9.98 18.15 0.73
N ILE A 145 8.86 17.43 0.85
CA ILE A 145 8.89 15.97 1.07
C ILE A 145 9.16 15.29 -0.29
N GLY A 146 10.39 15.42 -0.77
CA GLY A 146 10.86 14.75 -1.99
C GLY A 146 10.51 15.41 -3.34
N LYS A 147 10.10 16.69 -3.36
CA LYS A 147 10.01 17.49 -4.59
C LYS A 147 10.85 18.76 -4.47
N LYS A 148 11.62 19.06 -5.52
CA LYS A 148 12.31 20.35 -5.69
C LYS A 148 11.24 21.42 -5.99
N ALA A 149 11.34 22.61 -5.38
CA ALA A 149 10.48 23.74 -5.71
C ALA A 149 10.59 24.09 -7.21
N ALA A 150 9.51 24.61 -7.79
CA ALA A 150 9.55 25.18 -9.12
C ALA A 150 10.44 26.43 -9.13
N ASP A 151 11.03 26.75 -10.29
CA ASP A 151 11.87 27.94 -10.42
C ASP A 151 11.08 29.21 -10.06
N GLY A 152 11.53 29.92 -9.03
CA GLY A 152 10.91 31.16 -8.55
C GLY A 152 10.01 31.03 -7.30
N GLU A 153 9.77 29.81 -6.79
CA GLU A 153 9.10 29.61 -5.50
C GLU A 153 10.12 29.64 -4.34
N GLU A 154 9.88 30.45 -3.32
CA GLU A 154 10.66 30.40 -2.08
C GLU A 154 10.48 29.03 -1.40
N ASN A 155 11.59 28.34 -1.09
CA ASN A 155 11.57 27.14 -0.25
C ASN A 155 11.28 27.55 1.20
N ILE A 156 10.01 27.74 1.52
CA ILE A 156 9.55 27.96 2.89
C ILE A 156 9.53 26.64 3.68
N SER A 157 9.74 26.70 5.00
CA SER A 157 9.81 25.51 5.84
C SER A 157 8.48 24.74 5.84
N VAL A 158 8.49 23.46 6.23
CA VAL A 158 7.26 22.67 6.38
C VAL A 158 6.28 23.36 7.34
N ASP A 159 6.80 23.94 8.43
CA ASP A 159 5.98 24.64 9.42
C ASP A 159 5.33 25.90 8.83
N ASP A 160 6.07 26.66 8.01
CA ASP A 160 5.53 27.85 7.33
C ASP A 160 4.46 27.48 6.29
N GLN A 161 4.66 26.38 5.56
CA GLN A 161 3.64 25.87 4.61
C GLN A 161 2.36 25.45 5.34
N VAL A 162 2.51 24.76 6.47
CA VAL A 162 1.38 24.36 7.32
C VAL A 162 0.67 25.58 7.88
N ALA A 163 1.40 26.58 8.37
CA ALA A 163 0.84 27.84 8.85
C ALA A 163 0.06 28.55 7.74
N ALA A 164 0.65 28.69 6.54
CA ALA A 164 0.02 29.33 5.39
C ALA A 164 -1.25 28.62 4.91
N LEU A 165 -1.33 27.28 5.02
CA LEU A 165 -2.56 26.53 4.75
C LEU A 165 -3.64 26.82 5.80
N ARG A 166 -3.26 26.81 7.08
CA ARG A 166 -4.19 27.09 8.20
C ARG A 166 -4.72 28.52 8.17
N ASP A 167 -3.89 29.50 7.82
CA ASP A 167 -4.31 30.90 7.66
C ASP A 167 -5.37 31.08 6.56
N LYS A 168 -5.39 30.16 5.58
CA LYS A 168 -6.41 30.08 4.53
C LYS A 168 -7.61 29.20 4.91
N GLY A 169 -7.70 28.76 6.17
CA GLY A 169 -8.74 27.85 6.66
C GLY A 169 -8.64 26.43 6.08
N ARG A 170 -7.48 26.04 5.54
CA ARG A 170 -7.27 24.71 4.94
C ARG A 170 -6.58 23.79 5.92
N ASP A 171 -7.14 22.60 6.06
CA ASP A 171 -6.51 21.51 6.80
C ASP A 171 -5.37 20.87 5.98
N PRO A 172 -4.12 20.86 6.47
CA PRO A 172 -2.99 20.29 5.75
C PRO A 172 -2.98 18.74 5.71
N TYR A 173 -3.83 18.07 6.49
CA TYR A 173 -3.94 16.61 6.57
C TYR A 173 -5.15 16.05 5.81
N LEU A 174 -6.03 16.92 5.29
CA LEU A 174 -7.25 16.55 4.60
C LEU A 174 -7.14 16.82 3.08
N ALA A 175 -7.23 15.75 2.30
CA ALA A 175 -7.34 15.85 0.85
C ALA A 175 -8.80 15.76 0.40
N PHE A 176 -9.14 16.52 -0.63
CA PHE A 176 -10.42 16.43 -1.33
C PHE A 176 -10.23 15.69 -2.64
N ILE A 177 -10.92 14.55 -2.78
CA ILE A 177 -10.84 13.67 -3.93
C ILE A 177 -12.17 13.70 -4.66
N GLY A 178 -12.22 14.40 -5.79
CA GLY A 178 -13.46 14.57 -6.54
C GLY A 178 -13.40 15.64 -7.59
N ASN A 179 -14.56 15.91 -8.18
CA ASN A 179 -14.82 16.99 -9.16
C ASN A 179 -15.79 18.02 -8.59
N VAL A 180 -15.74 18.27 -7.28
CA VAL A 180 -16.62 19.21 -6.57
C VAL A 180 -15.77 20.15 -5.74
N ASP A 181 -16.08 21.43 -5.82
CA ASP A 181 -15.47 22.46 -4.98
C ASP A 181 -15.94 22.30 -3.52
N PRO A 182 -15.02 22.22 -2.54
CA PRO A 182 -15.36 21.93 -1.15
C PRO A 182 -16.24 23.00 -0.48
N ASP A 183 -16.13 24.26 -0.92
CA ASP A 183 -16.80 25.39 -0.30
C ASP A 183 -18.18 25.64 -0.92
N SER A 184 -18.25 25.68 -2.26
CA SER A 184 -19.49 25.94 -2.99
C SER A 184 -20.33 24.69 -3.25
N LEU A 185 -19.75 23.49 -3.08
CA LEU A 185 -20.35 22.18 -3.39
C LEU A 185 -20.83 22.04 -4.85
N LYS A 186 -20.28 22.86 -5.75
CA LYS A 186 -20.57 22.80 -7.19
C LYS A 186 -19.53 21.97 -7.90
N MET A 187 -19.96 21.28 -8.96
CA MET A 187 -19.03 20.58 -9.83
C MET A 187 -18.03 21.55 -10.46
N THR A 188 -16.76 21.14 -10.51
CA THR A 188 -15.67 21.92 -11.09
C THR A 188 -15.20 21.31 -12.40
N PRO A 189 -14.76 22.13 -13.37
CA PRO A 189 -14.10 21.62 -14.56
C PRO A 189 -12.91 20.74 -14.16
N THR A 190 -12.89 19.51 -14.66
CA THR A 190 -11.89 18.49 -14.30
C THR A 190 -11.34 17.83 -15.57
N ASP A 191 -10.08 17.42 -15.55
CA ASP A 191 -9.43 16.73 -16.67
C ASP A 191 -10.19 15.46 -17.10
N ARG A 192 -10.25 15.17 -18.39
CA ARG A 192 -10.99 14.02 -18.92
C ARG A 192 -10.54 12.69 -18.33
N LYS A 193 -9.26 12.52 -17.98
CA LYS A 193 -8.72 11.32 -17.32
C LYS A 193 -9.29 11.13 -15.91
N PHE A 194 -9.83 12.18 -15.28
CA PHE A 194 -10.57 12.01 -14.03
C PHE A 194 -11.83 11.18 -14.21
N TYR A 195 -12.47 11.16 -15.36
CA TYR A 195 -13.71 10.39 -15.56
C TYR A 195 -13.45 8.94 -15.97
N GLY A 196 -12.24 8.64 -16.44
CA GLY A 196 -11.80 7.28 -16.74
C GLY A 196 -11.55 6.41 -15.52
N GLU A 197 -11.21 5.15 -15.79
CA GLU A 197 -10.72 4.23 -14.78
C GLU A 197 -9.38 4.73 -14.21
N TRP A 198 -9.21 4.60 -12.90
CA TRP A 198 -7.91 4.74 -12.27
C TRP A 198 -7.37 3.34 -12.02
N GLU A 199 -6.31 2.99 -12.74
CA GLU A 199 -5.73 1.65 -12.75
C GLU A 199 -5.29 1.18 -11.35
N TRP A 200 -5.17 -0.14 -11.20
CA TRP A 200 -4.68 -0.77 -9.98
C TRP A 200 -3.34 -0.19 -9.53
N HIS A 201 -3.30 0.29 -8.28
CA HIS A 201 -2.08 0.83 -7.70
C HIS A 201 -2.07 0.80 -6.17
N THR A 202 -0.89 1.02 -5.61
CA THR A 202 -0.66 1.37 -4.21
C THR A 202 -0.29 2.86 -4.13
N ASP A 203 -0.86 3.57 -3.15
CA ASP A 203 -0.62 5.01 -3.01
C ASP A 203 0.83 5.32 -2.66
N MET A 204 1.38 6.32 -3.34
CA MET A 204 2.70 6.91 -3.03
C MET A 204 3.83 5.89 -2.89
N SER A 205 3.74 4.73 -3.53
CA SER A 205 4.76 3.69 -3.39
C SER A 205 6.13 4.10 -4.00
N TYR A 206 6.16 5.18 -4.77
CA TYR A 206 7.35 5.78 -5.37
C TYR A 206 8.26 6.54 -4.39
N ILE A 207 7.89 6.70 -3.11
CA ILE A 207 8.77 7.27 -2.07
C ILE A 207 9.38 6.18 -1.18
N PRO A 208 10.47 6.46 -0.44
CA PRO A 208 11.12 5.47 0.42
C PRO A 208 10.27 4.96 1.57
N VAL A 209 9.41 5.81 2.12
CA VAL A 209 8.53 5.51 3.27
C VAL A 209 7.08 5.87 2.89
N PRO A 210 6.38 4.99 2.14
CA PRO A 210 5.01 5.23 1.72
C PRO A 210 4.03 5.23 2.91
N PRO A 211 2.91 5.97 2.85
CA PRO A 211 1.90 5.98 3.90
C PRO A 211 1.37 4.56 4.18
N THR A 212 1.07 4.29 5.44
CA THR A 212 0.64 2.96 5.90
C THR A 212 -0.84 2.75 5.62
N PHE A 213 -1.68 3.68 6.05
CA PHE A 213 -3.13 3.62 5.85
C PHE A 213 -3.61 4.81 5.04
N SER A 214 -4.67 4.58 4.27
CA SER A 214 -5.49 5.62 3.67
C SER A 214 -6.94 5.41 4.09
N LEU A 215 -7.63 6.51 4.38
CA LEU A 215 -9.04 6.52 4.70
C LEU A 215 -9.75 7.40 3.69
N LEU A 216 -10.91 6.94 3.22
CA LEU A 216 -11.72 7.67 2.26
C LEU A 216 -13.16 7.72 2.77
N HIS A 217 -13.66 8.94 2.99
CA HIS A 217 -14.99 9.22 3.51
C HIS A 217 -15.88 9.79 2.41
N ALA A 218 -16.97 9.06 2.10
CA ALA A 218 -17.86 9.39 1.01
C ALA A 218 -18.78 10.57 1.35
N ARG A 219 -18.63 11.69 0.61
CA ARG A 219 -19.44 12.90 0.78
C ARG A 219 -20.54 13.00 -0.27
N ILE A 220 -20.18 12.79 -1.54
CA ILE A 220 -21.08 12.76 -2.69
C ILE A 220 -20.69 11.55 -3.53
N VAL A 221 -21.66 10.68 -3.80
CA VAL A 221 -21.48 9.42 -4.54
C VAL A 221 -22.38 9.48 -5.77
N PRO A 222 -21.86 9.18 -6.97
CA PRO A 222 -22.68 9.10 -8.17
C PRO A 222 -23.66 7.92 -8.09
N ALA A 223 -24.77 7.99 -8.82
CA ALA A 223 -25.77 6.90 -8.84
C ALA A 223 -25.22 5.60 -9.45
N THR A 224 -24.25 5.71 -10.37
CA THR A 224 -23.59 4.59 -11.04
C THR A 224 -22.11 4.91 -11.25
N GLY A 225 -21.25 3.89 -11.13
CA GLY A 225 -19.80 4.04 -11.32
C GLY A 225 -19.10 4.71 -10.14
N GLY A 226 -17.80 5.00 -10.28
CA GLY A 226 -16.99 5.62 -9.23
C GLY A 226 -16.70 4.75 -8.01
N ASP A 227 -17.10 3.47 -8.08
CA ASP A 227 -16.79 2.40 -7.13
C ASP A 227 -15.28 2.21 -6.99
N THR A 228 -14.86 1.72 -5.82
CA THR A 228 -13.45 1.47 -5.55
C THR A 228 -13.20 -0.04 -5.54
N GLY A 229 -12.34 -0.50 -6.43
CA GLY A 229 -11.83 -1.86 -6.40
C GLY A 229 -10.66 -1.97 -5.42
N PHE A 230 -10.59 -3.06 -4.66
CA PHE A 230 -9.50 -3.42 -3.76
C PHE A 230 -9.00 -4.81 -4.13
N CYS A 231 -7.68 -5.04 -4.04
CA CYS A 231 -7.08 -6.33 -4.34
C CYS A 231 -6.06 -6.73 -3.28
N SER A 232 -6.34 -7.83 -2.57
CA SER A 232 -5.52 -8.32 -1.44
C SER A 232 -4.20 -8.89 -1.92
N GLN A 233 -3.11 -8.15 -1.67
CA GLN A 233 -1.77 -8.59 -2.01
C GLN A 233 -1.20 -9.62 -1.04
N VAL A 234 -1.83 -9.80 0.13
CA VAL A 234 -1.57 -10.91 1.06
C VAL A 234 -2.08 -12.23 0.49
N LEU A 235 -3.33 -12.25 0.02
CA LEU A 235 -3.89 -13.44 -0.65
C LEU A 235 -3.12 -13.76 -1.95
N ALA A 236 -2.82 -12.74 -2.75
CA ALA A 236 -2.03 -12.92 -3.97
C ALA A 236 -0.64 -13.47 -3.65
N ALA A 237 0.05 -12.96 -2.62
CA ALA A 237 1.35 -13.48 -2.21
C ALA A 237 1.28 -14.90 -1.67
N ALA A 238 0.21 -15.28 -0.96
CA ALA A 238 0.03 -16.65 -0.48
C ALA A 238 -0.21 -17.64 -1.64
N ALA A 239 -0.93 -17.20 -2.68
CA ALA A 239 -1.27 -18.01 -3.85
C ALA A 239 -0.21 -18.00 -4.97
N LEU A 240 0.93 -17.31 -4.79
CA LEU A 240 2.01 -17.27 -5.78
C LEU A 240 2.49 -18.70 -6.13
N PRO A 241 2.60 -19.04 -7.43
CA PRO A 241 3.30 -20.25 -7.88
C PRO A 241 4.72 -20.33 -7.32
N ASP A 242 5.17 -21.54 -6.95
CA ASP A 242 6.45 -21.73 -6.26
C ASP A 242 7.66 -21.27 -7.07
N ASP A 243 7.62 -21.42 -8.40
CA ASP A 243 8.64 -20.91 -9.31
C ASP A 243 8.70 -19.39 -9.30
N LEU A 244 7.55 -18.72 -9.44
CA LEU A 244 7.47 -17.26 -9.40
C LEU A 244 7.86 -16.72 -8.03
N ARG A 245 7.47 -17.39 -6.93
CA ARG A 245 7.88 -17.04 -5.57
C ARG A 245 9.41 -17.10 -5.41
N ARG A 246 10.06 -18.16 -5.89
CA ARG A 246 11.52 -18.29 -5.83
C ARG A 246 12.20 -17.18 -6.63
N GLU A 247 11.71 -16.94 -7.84
CA GLU A 247 12.23 -15.92 -8.75
C GLU A 247 12.21 -14.53 -8.12
N VAL A 248 11.12 -14.14 -7.44
CA VAL A 248 10.96 -12.77 -6.91
C VAL A 248 11.45 -12.56 -5.49
N SER A 249 11.84 -13.63 -4.79
CA SER A 249 12.15 -13.61 -3.34
C SER A 249 13.19 -12.56 -2.93
N THR A 250 14.16 -12.26 -3.80
CA THR A 250 15.24 -11.28 -3.55
C THR A 250 15.16 -10.05 -4.44
N LEU A 251 14.21 -10.00 -5.37
CA LEU A 251 14.12 -8.94 -6.36
C LEU A 251 13.46 -7.68 -5.79
N ARG A 252 13.71 -6.57 -6.48
CA ARG A 252 13.12 -5.26 -6.16
C ARG A 252 12.51 -4.66 -7.41
N ILE A 253 11.36 -4.01 -7.27
CA ILE A 253 10.71 -3.24 -8.34
C ILE A 253 10.82 -1.76 -8.00
N LYS A 254 11.32 -0.96 -8.96
CA LYS A 254 11.20 0.49 -8.94
C LYS A 254 9.77 0.90 -9.26
N HIS A 255 9.17 1.69 -8.37
CA HIS A 255 7.84 2.25 -8.54
C HIS A 255 7.91 3.68 -9.06
N ASP A 256 7.24 3.97 -10.18
CA ASP A 256 7.30 5.25 -10.89
C ASP A 256 6.67 6.41 -10.10
N ALA A 257 7.40 7.53 -10.06
CA ALA A 257 6.98 8.81 -9.51
C ALA A 257 6.45 9.78 -10.57
N THR A 258 6.63 9.48 -11.86
CA THR A 258 6.44 10.43 -12.96
C THR A 258 4.97 10.75 -13.22
N TYR A 259 4.09 9.77 -13.07
CA TYR A 259 2.65 9.91 -13.33
C TYR A 259 1.80 9.86 -12.05
N THR A 260 0.63 10.51 -12.11
CA THR A 260 -0.43 10.40 -11.10
C THR A 260 -1.17 9.06 -11.24
N SER A 261 -2.10 8.78 -10.30
CA SER A 261 -2.92 7.58 -10.38
C SER A 261 -3.91 7.53 -11.53
N SER A 262 -4.24 8.69 -12.11
CA SER A 262 -5.04 8.81 -13.32
C SER A 262 -4.21 8.83 -14.61
N GLY A 263 -2.90 8.59 -14.53
CA GLY A 263 -2.00 8.61 -15.69
C GLY A 263 -1.69 10.01 -16.22
N VAL A 264 -1.82 11.06 -15.39
CA VAL A 264 -1.42 12.44 -15.73
C VAL A 264 0.05 12.63 -15.37
N LEU A 265 0.83 13.29 -16.23
CA LEU A 265 2.22 13.63 -15.92
C LEU A 265 2.25 14.61 -14.74
N ARG A 266 3.04 14.32 -13.70
CA ARG A 266 3.10 15.19 -12.54
C ARG A 266 3.76 16.54 -12.89
N PRO A 267 3.29 17.65 -12.32
CA PRO A 267 3.92 18.96 -12.51
C PRO A 267 5.42 18.92 -12.18
N GLY A 268 6.23 19.49 -13.07
CA GLY A 268 7.69 19.52 -12.96
C GLY A 268 8.42 18.26 -13.43
N MET A 269 7.71 17.23 -13.90
CA MET A 269 8.32 16.00 -14.42
C MET A 269 8.31 15.99 -15.94
N SER A 270 9.25 15.23 -16.54
CA SER A 270 9.26 14.91 -17.97
C SER A 270 8.96 13.43 -18.16
N ALA A 271 8.30 13.09 -19.27
CA ALA A 271 8.10 11.69 -19.63
C ALA A 271 9.47 11.00 -19.83
N PRO A 272 9.74 9.87 -19.16
CA PRO A 272 11.02 9.20 -19.30
C PRO A 272 11.14 8.51 -20.67
N ALA A 273 12.35 8.39 -21.20
CA ALA A 273 12.59 7.68 -22.46
C ALA A 273 12.45 6.16 -22.30
N SER A 274 12.64 5.63 -21.09
CA SER A 274 12.47 4.22 -20.77
C SER A 274 12.00 4.01 -19.32
N PRO A 275 11.39 2.84 -19.01
CA PRO A 275 11.09 2.45 -17.63
C PRO A 275 12.33 2.39 -16.74
N ILE A 276 13.56 2.29 -17.28
CA ILE A 276 14.80 2.28 -16.50
C ILE A 276 15.11 3.70 -15.98
N GLU A 277 14.92 4.71 -16.82
CA GLU A 277 15.21 6.12 -16.51
C GLU A 277 14.13 6.83 -15.69
N ALA A 278 12.93 6.25 -15.60
CA ALA A 278 11.84 6.81 -14.82
C ALA A 278 12.24 7.11 -13.37
N HIS A 279 11.81 8.25 -12.82
CA HIS A 279 12.05 8.56 -11.41
C HIS A 279 11.20 7.66 -10.51
N GLY A 280 11.74 7.27 -9.36
CA GLY A 280 11.02 6.38 -8.46
C GLY A 280 11.88 5.78 -7.38
N HIS A 281 11.28 4.94 -6.55
CA HIS A 281 11.97 4.21 -5.49
C HIS A 281 11.82 2.71 -5.68
N ALA A 282 12.90 1.96 -5.46
CA ALA A 282 12.90 0.51 -5.56
C ALA A 282 12.52 -0.13 -4.23
N HIS A 283 11.57 -1.05 -4.24
CA HIS A 283 11.07 -1.78 -3.07
C HIS A 283 11.13 -3.29 -3.31
N PRO A 284 11.27 -4.13 -2.26
CA PRO A 284 11.22 -5.58 -2.41
C PRO A 284 9.88 -6.02 -3.01
N VAL A 285 9.89 -7.01 -3.90
CA VAL A 285 8.66 -7.55 -4.51
C VAL A 285 7.76 -8.18 -3.45
N LEU A 286 8.36 -8.88 -2.48
CA LEU A 286 7.69 -9.44 -1.31
C LEU A 286 8.08 -8.66 -0.07
N ARG A 287 7.09 -8.05 0.57
CA ARG A 287 7.27 -7.31 1.83
C ARG A 287 6.61 -8.01 3.00
N ALA A 288 7.19 -7.84 4.19
CA ALA A 288 6.58 -8.28 5.44
C ALA A 288 5.50 -7.28 5.88
N THR A 289 4.36 -7.81 6.34
CA THR A 289 3.22 -7.01 6.84
C THR A 289 2.62 -7.68 8.09
N PRO A 290 1.81 -6.97 8.88
CA PRO A 290 1.10 -7.55 10.03
C PRO A 290 0.21 -8.77 9.72
N SER A 291 -0.23 -8.93 8.47
CA SER A 291 -1.06 -10.07 8.04
C SER A 291 -0.26 -11.15 7.29
N GLY A 292 1.07 -11.06 7.29
CA GLY A 292 1.97 -11.95 6.57
C GLY A 292 2.62 -11.30 5.34
N PRO A 293 3.32 -12.09 4.50
CA PRO A 293 3.90 -11.61 3.25
C PRO A 293 2.85 -11.00 2.31
N ALA A 294 3.19 -9.88 1.67
CA ALA A 294 2.38 -9.27 0.62
C ALA A 294 3.21 -8.93 -0.61
N LEU A 295 2.61 -9.04 -1.80
CA LEU A 295 3.16 -8.52 -3.04
C LEU A 295 3.15 -6.99 -3.00
N PHE A 296 4.24 -6.36 -3.45
CA PHE A 296 4.36 -4.91 -3.47
C PHE A 296 4.76 -4.38 -4.85
N LEU A 297 3.77 -4.31 -5.73
CA LEU A 297 3.95 -3.97 -7.14
C LEU A 297 3.93 -2.45 -7.42
N GLY A 298 3.31 -1.65 -6.54
CA GLY A 298 3.17 -0.22 -6.74
C GLY A 298 2.16 0.10 -7.84
N ARG A 299 2.63 0.46 -9.04
CA ARG A 299 1.82 0.72 -10.25
C ARG A 299 2.51 0.09 -11.45
N ARG A 300 1.75 -0.33 -12.46
CA ARG A 300 2.32 -0.95 -13.67
C ARG A 300 3.12 0.02 -14.55
N THR A 301 2.64 1.25 -14.74
CA THR A 301 3.28 2.25 -15.61
C THR A 301 4.74 2.49 -15.20
N ASN A 302 5.67 2.30 -16.12
CA ASN A 302 7.12 2.50 -15.93
C ASN A 302 7.72 1.76 -14.70
N ALA A 303 7.06 0.70 -14.22
CA ALA A 303 7.68 -0.20 -13.26
C ALA A 303 8.89 -0.89 -13.88
N TYR A 304 9.90 -1.17 -13.07
CA TYR A 304 11.11 -1.84 -13.53
C TYR A 304 11.70 -2.74 -12.45
N VAL A 305 11.99 -3.99 -12.78
CA VAL A 305 12.68 -4.92 -11.89
C VAL A 305 14.16 -4.60 -11.92
N VAL A 306 14.69 -4.14 -10.80
CA VAL A 306 16.05 -3.60 -10.73
C VAL A 306 17.08 -4.69 -11.05
N GLY A 307 17.91 -4.42 -12.06
CA GLY A 307 19.05 -5.27 -12.44
C GLY A 307 18.75 -6.28 -13.55
N LEU A 308 17.50 -6.40 -13.99
CA LEU A 308 17.14 -7.26 -15.12
C LEU A 308 17.22 -6.49 -16.45
N PRO A 309 17.53 -7.17 -17.58
CA PRO A 309 17.22 -6.65 -18.90
C PRO A 309 15.77 -6.17 -19.01
N LEU A 310 15.50 -5.14 -19.82
CA LEU A 310 14.19 -4.49 -19.87
C LEU A 310 13.08 -5.46 -20.31
N ASP A 311 13.35 -6.29 -21.30
CA ASP A 311 12.44 -7.32 -21.80
C ASP A 311 12.14 -8.39 -20.73
N GLU A 312 13.16 -8.87 -20.01
CA GLU A 312 12.98 -9.80 -18.88
C GLU A 312 12.19 -9.17 -17.72
N SER A 313 12.46 -7.89 -17.41
CA SER A 313 11.70 -7.13 -16.42
C SER A 313 10.22 -7.02 -16.81
N GLU A 314 9.94 -6.68 -18.07
CA GLU A 314 8.57 -6.53 -18.57
C GLU A 314 7.81 -7.86 -18.57
N ASP A 315 8.45 -8.97 -18.95
CA ASP A 315 7.85 -10.31 -18.88
C ASP A 315 7.49 -10.69 -17.43
N LEU A 316 8.43 -10.53 -16.50
CA LEU A 316 8.21 -10.82 -15.09
C LEU A 316 7.10 -9.93 -14.49
N LEU A 317 7.10 -8.64 -14.81
CA LEU A 317 6.04 -7.72 -14.38
C LEU A 317 4.67 -8.15 -14.94
N ASN A 318 4.58 -8.55 -16.22
CA ASN A 318 3.33 -9.01 -16.80
C ASN A 318 2.80 -10.26 -16.08
N ARG A 319 3.66 -11.24 -15.79
CA ARG A 319 3.31 -12.43 -15.00
C ARG A 319 2.83 -12.07 -13.60
N LEU A 320 3.54 -11.17 -12.90
CA LEU A 320 3.18 -10.72 -11.55
C LEU A 320 1.86 -9.97 -11.51
N TRP A 321 1.64 -9.03 -12.44
CA TRP A 321 0.40 -8.25 -12.49
C TRP A 321 -0.79 -9.14 -12.87
N ALA A 322 -0.64 -10.02 -13.85
CA ALA A 322 -1.68 -10.98 -14.23
C ALA A 322 -2.08 -11.90 -13.07
N HIS A 323 -1.13 -12.30 -12.22
CA HIS A 323 -1.40 -13.05 -11.00
C HIS A 323 -2.05 -12.16 -9.92
N ALA A 324 -1.43 -11.02 -9.60
CA ALA A 324 -1.78 -10.19 -8.47
C ALA A 324 -3.16 -9.53 -8.55
N THR A 325 -3.71 -9.40 -9.76
CA THR A 325 -5.03 -8.79 -10.01
C THR A 325 -6.08 -9.81 -10.46
N GLN A 326 -5.93 -11.10 -10.15
CA GLN A 326 -6.99 -12.09 -10.40
C GLN A 326 -8.25 -11.76 -9.59
N GLU A 327 -9.43 -12.02 -10.14
CA GLU A 327 -10.73 -11.76 -9.49
C GLU A 327 -10.85 -12.43 -8.10
N ALA A 328 -10.19 -13.57 -7.91
CA ALA A 328 -10.14 -14.29 -6.63
C ALA A 328 -9.54 -13.45 -5.47
N PHE A 329 -8.79 -12.39 -5.78
CA PHE A 329 -8.16 -11.50 -4.80
C PHE A 329 -8.86 -10.14 -4.72
N GLN A 330 -9.89 -9.90 -5.52
CA GLN A 330 -10.54 -8.60 -5.65
C GLN A 330 -11.81 -8.47 -4.81
N TYR A 331 -12.13 -7.23 -4.45
CA TYR A 331 -13.41 -6.79 -3.90
C TYR A 331 -13.77 -5.42 -4.48
N HIS A 332 -15.01 -5.23 -4.92
CA HIS A 332 -15.49 -3.95 -5.45
C HIS A 332 -16.47 -3.31 -4.47
N HIS A 333 -16.03 -2.20 -3.88
CA HIS A 333 -16.79 -1.46 -2.89
C HIS A 333 -17.75 -0.49 -3.56
N HIS A 334 -19.04 -0.71 -3.34
CA HIS A 334 -20.11 0.19 -3.75
C HIS A 334 -20.38 1.20 -2.63
N TRP A 335 -20.13 2.46 -2.93
CA TRP A 335 -20.15 3.53 -1.93
C TRP A 335 -21.56 3.92 -1.51
N ARG A 336 -21.70 4.30 -0.25
CA ARG A 336 -22.84 5.07 0.28
C ARG A 336 -22.33 6.31 0.98
N VAL A 337 -23.08 7.40 0.88
CA VAL A 337 -22.77 8.66 1.58
C VAL A 337 -22.65 8.39 3.08
N GLY A 338 -21.60 8.94 3.71
CA GLY A 338 -21.29 8.75 5.14
C GLY A 338 -20.39 7.55 5.46
N GLN A 339 -20.20 6.61 4.54
CA GLN A 339 -19.26 5.51 4.77
C GLN A 339 -17.81 5.99 4.78
N VAL A 340 -17.00 5.36 5.62
CA VAL A 340 -15.54 5.48 5.58
C VAL A 340 -14.95 4.13 5.26
N VAL A 341 -14.11 4.06 4.24
CA VAL A 341 -13.27 2.87 3.99
C VAL A 341 -11.84 3.20 4.37
N ALA A 342 -11.25 2.37 5.23
CA ALA A 342 -9.84 2.39 5.56
C ALA A 342 -9.15 1.18 4.94
N TRP A 343 -8.01 1.40 4.30
CA TRP A 343 -7.19 0.29 3.80
C TRP A 343 -5.71 0.46 4.14
N ASP A 344 -5.07 -0.68 4.40
CA ASP A 344 -3.63 -0.79 4.58
C ASP A 344 -2.93 -0.84 3.23
N ASN A 345 -2.27 0.27 2.90
CA ASN A 345 -1.56 0.47 1.65
C ASN A 345 -0.36 -0.47 1.50
N ARG A 346 0.12 -1.10 2.58
CA ARG A 346 1.18 -2.12 2.51
C ARG A 346 0.68 -3.44 1.91
N MET A 347 -0.63 -3.67 1.91
CA MET A 347 -1.25 -4.97 1.62
C MET A 347 -2.26 -4.93 0.47
N MET A 348 -2.52 -3.74 -0.08
CA MET A 348 -3.58 -3.50 -1.04
C MET A 348 -3.07 -2.83 -2.31
N LEU A 349 -3.54 -3.36 -3.43
CA LEU A 349 -3.77 -2.53 -4.61
C LEU A 349 -5.22 -2.03 -4.55
N HIS A 350 -5.45 -0.84 -5.09
CA HIS A 350 -6.78 -0.32 -5.30
C HIS A 350 -6.89 0.36 -6.66
N MET A 351 -8.11 0.45 -7.16
CA MET A 351 -8.47 1.10 -8.42
C MET A 351 -9.75 1.90 -8.21
N ARG A 352 -10.14 2.70 -9.19
CA ARG A 352 -11.44 3.35 -9.18
C ARG A 352 -12.11 3.22 -10.54
N HIS A 353 -13.35 2.73 -10.53
CA HIS A 353 -14.14 2.61 -11.75
C HIS A 353 -14.38 3.98 -12.39
N PRO A 354 -14.67 4.00 -13.70
CA PRO A 354 -15.07 5.22 -14.39
C PRO A 354 -16.23 5.93 -13.69
N VAL A 355 -16.27 7.25 -13.85
CA VAL A 355 -17.33 8.14 -13.35
C VAL A 355 -17.92 8.84 -14.55
N ASP A 356 -19.24 8.93 -14.63
CA ASP A 356 -19.91 9.69 -15.68
C ASP A 356 -19.51 11.18 -15.64
N GLU A 357 -19.26 11.79 -16.81
CA GLU A 357 -18.78 13.17 -16.91
C GLU A 357 -19.76 14.21 -16.35
N THR A 358 -21.05 13.86 -16.25
CA THR A 358 -22.11 14.72 -15.70
C THR A 358 -22.36 14.49 -14.22
N ALA A 359 -21.72 13.48 -13.61
CA ALA A 359 -21.96 13.10 -12.22
C ALA A 359 -20.95 13.76 -11.26
N ALA A 360 -21.46 14.19 -10.11
CA ALA A 360 -20.64 14.65 -9.01
C ALA A 360 -20.11 13.47 -8.18
N ARG A 361 -18.81 13.48 -7.88
CA ARG A 361 -18.18 12.57 -6.93
C ARG A 361 -17.26 13.39 -6.03
N PHE A 362 -17.43 13.25 -4.73
CA PHE A 362 -16.66 14.01 -3.75
C PHE A 362 -16.39 13.16 -2.51
N MET A 363 -15.12 13.05 -2.14
CA MET A 363 -14.67 12.27 -0.99
C MET A 363 -13.59 13.02 -0.24
N TRP A 364 -13.56 12.82 1.07
CA TRP A 364 -12.48 13.28 1.92
C TRP A 364 -11.49 12.17 2.14
N ARG A 365 -10.20 12.48 2.06
CA ARG A 365 -9.13 11.53 2.27
C ARG A 365 -8.17 12.01 3.35
N THR A 366 -7.85 11.12 4.26
CA THR A 366 -6.74 11.25 5.21
C THR A 366 -5.83 10.04 5.07
N GLN A 367 -4.62 10.14 5.61
CA GLN A 367 -3.64 9.06 5.57
C GLN A 367 -2.74 9.10 6.79
N THR A 368 -2.08 7.97 7.08
CA THR A 368 -1.11 7.90 8.16
C THR A 368 0.32 7.94 7.64
N LYS A 369 1.24 8.31 8.54
CA LYS A 369 2.68 8.22 8.27
C LYS A 369 3.06 6.80 7.91
N GLY A 370 4.05 6.70 7.03
CA GLY A 370 4.62 5.43 6.62
C GLY A 370 5.54 4.81 7.66
N GLU A 371 5.93 3.57 7.40
CA GLU A 371 7.04 2.90 8.06
C GLU A 371 8.02 2.33 7.03
N ALA A 372 9.21 1.95 7.48
CA ALA A 372 10.22 1.36 6.60
C ALA A 372 9.69 0.09 5.90
N VAL A 373 9.91 0.00 4.60
CA VAL A 373 9.54 -1.18 3.80
C VAL A 373 10.53 -2.31 4.10
N ARG A 374 10.05 -3.38 4.73
CA ARG A 374 10.83 -4.57 5.09
C ARG A 374 10.56 -5.70 4.11
N ALA A 375 11.62 -6.29 3.56
CA ALA A 375 11.52 -7.53 2.80
C ALA A 375 11.07 -8.68 3.73
N VAL A 376 10.48 -9.73 3.16
CA VAL A 376 10.29 -10.99 3.88
C VAL A 376 11.65 -11.60 4.15
N THR A 377 11.96 -11.90 5.42
CA THR A 377 13.18 -12.63 5.77
C THR A 377 13.00 -14.09 5.36
N ALA A 378 13.99 -14.63 4.65
CA ALA A 378 14.03 -16.04 4.25
C ALA A 378 14.21 -16.97 5.45
#